data_AF-A0A2V7EW45-F1
#
_entry.id   AF-A0A2V7EW45-F1
#
_cell.length_a   1.000
_cell.length_b   1.000
_cell.length_c   1.000
_cell.angle_alpha   90.00
_cell.angle_beta   90.00
_cell.angle_gamma   90.00
#
_symmetry.space_group_name_H-M   'P 1'
#
loop_
_entity.id
_entity.type
_entity.pdbx_description
1 polymer ?
#
loop_
_entity_poly.entity_id
_entity_poly.type
_entity_poly.pdbx_seq_one_letter_code
_entity_poly.pdbx_strand_id
1 'polypeptide(L)'
;MTLTAIDWTVIVLYFVLSVAIALFYSRRAGASADEYFLSGRAVPWWLAGTSMVATTFAADTPLAVTGLTVKYGIAGNWLWWCMV
;
A
#
# COMPACT_ATOMS: atom_id res chain seq x y z
N MET A 1 -6.12 -24.42 -8.23
CA MET A 1 -6.60 -23.05 -8.50
C MET A 1 -6.04 -22.62 -9.84
N THR A 2 -6.87 -22.49 -10.87
CA THR A 2 -6.45 -22.02 -12.21
C THR A 2 -6.89 -20.57 -12.36
N LEU A 3 -5.93 -19.66 -12.57
CA LEU A 3 -6.22 -18.25 -12.81
C LEU A 3 -6.84 -18.08 -14.20
N THR A 4 -7.91 -17.30 -14.26
CA THR A 4 -8.57 -16.95 -15.52
C THR A 4 -7.78 -15.88 -16.26
N ALA A 5 -8.11 -15.65 -17.54
CA ALA A 5 -7.51 -14.57 -18.32
C ALA A 5 -7.83 -13.18 -17.72
N ILE A 6 -8.97 -13.02 -17.05
CA ILE A 6 -9.36 -11.77 -16.38
C ILE A 6 -8.42 -11.50 -15.20
N ASP A 7 -8.13 -12.52 -14.38
CA ASP A 7 -7.23 -12.39 -13.23
C ASP A 7 -5.85 -11.90 -13.67
N TRP A 8 -5.29 -12.54 -14.71
CA TRP A 8 -4.01 -12.12 -15.28
C TRP A 8 -4.03 -10.70 -15.83
N THR A 9 -5.13 -10.31 -16.48
CA THR A 9 -5.29 -8.94 -17.00
C THR A 9 -5.23 -7.91 -15.87
N VAL A 10 -5.92 -8.16 -14.75
CA VAL A 10 -5.90 -7.27 -13.58
C VAL A 10 -4.49 -7.18 -12.98
N ILE A 11 -3.79 -8.31 -12.84
CA ILE A 11 -2.42 -8.35 -12.31
C ILE A 11 -1.47 -7.54 -13.19
N VAL A 12 -1.50 -7.76 -14.51
CA VAL A 12 -0.64 -7.02 -15.45
C VAL A 12 -0.96 -5.54 -15.42
N LEU A 13 -2.24 -5.16 -15.43
CA LEU A 13 -2.66 -3.77 -15.39
C LEU A 13 -2.18 -3.06 -14.11
N TYR A 14 -2.25 -3.73 -12.96
CA TYR A 14 -1.74 -3.21 -11.69
C TYR A 14 -0.25 -2.87 -11.78
N PHE A 15 0.58 -3.79 -12.29
CA PHE A 15 2.03 -3.54 -12.42
C PHE A 15 2.34 -2.44 -13.44
N VAL A 16 1.64 -2.44 -14.57
CA VAL A 16 1.80 -1.40 -15.60
C VAL A 16 1.48 -0.03 -15.04
N LEU A 17 0.38 0.12 -14.29
CA LEU A 17 0.00 1.38 -13.66
C LEU A 17 1.02 1.83 -12.61
N SER A 18 1.48 0.91 -11.74
CA SER A 18 2.50 1.21 -10.74
C SER A 18 3.82 1.69 -11.37
N VAL A 19 4.29 1.01 -12.41
CA VAL A 19 5.51 1.41 -13.14
C VAL A 19 5.30 2.73 -13.87
N ALA A 20 4.14 2.94 -14.50
CA ALA A 20 3.83 4.19 -15.19
C ALA A 20 3.88 5.40 -14.24
N ILE A 21 3.29 5.28 -13.03
CA ILE A 21 3.34 6.31 -12.00
C ILE A 21 4.78 6.56 -11.55
N ALA A 22 5.55 5.49 -11.28
CA ALA A 22 6.95 5.61 -10.88
C ALA A 22 7.81 6.33 -11.93
N LEU A 23 7.65 5.97 -13.22
CA LEU A 23 8.37 6.61 -14.32
C LEU A 23 7.95 8.07 -14.50
N PHE A 24 6.65 8.38 -14.37
CA PHE A 24 6.14 9.75 -14.48
C PHE A 24 6.78 10.68 -13.44
N TYR A 25 6.90 10.23 -12.19
CA TYR A 25 7.49 11.04 -11.11
C TYR A 25 9.02 10.93 -11.00
N SER A 26 9.66 9.97 -11.67
CA SER A 26 11.11 9.73 -11.57
C SER A 26 11.98 10.96 -11.82
N ARG A 27 11.66 11.76 -12.84
CA ARG A 27 12.41 12.99 -13.20
C ARG A 27 12.29 14.07 -12.14
N ARG A 28 11.11 14.21 -11.53
CA ARG A 28 10.86 15.17 -10.45
C ARG A 28 11.59 14.76 -9.18
N ALA A 29 11.46 13.50 -8.79
CA ALA A 29 12.13 12.96 -7.61
C ALA A 29 13.67 13.06 -7.72
N GLY A 30 14.24 12.95 -8.92
CA GLY A 30 15.68 13.09 -9.16
C GLY A 30 16.21 14.53 -9.15
N ALA A 31 15.35 15.55 -9.06
CA ALA A 31 15.77 16.96 -9.16
C ALA A 31 16.55 17.45 -7.92
N SER A 32 16.20 16.97 -6.73
CA SER A 32 16.89 17.31 -5.47
C SER A 32 16.52 16.35 -4.35
N ALA A 33 17.28 16.37 -3.25
CA ALA A 33 16.90 15.63 -2.04
C ALA A 33 15.56 16.11 -1.44
N ASP A 34 15.22 17.40 -1.59
CA ASP A 34 13.95 17.95 -1.11
C ASP A 34 12.75 17.40 -1.91
N GLU A 35 12.89 17.29 -3.24
CA GLU A 35 11.86 16.64 -4.08
C GLU A 35 11.80 15.13 -3.83
N TYR A 36 12.93 14.46 -3.62
CA TYR A 36 12.99 13.02 -3.36
C TYR A 36 12.32 12.63 -2.03
N PHE A 37 12.64 13.33 -0.93
CA PHE A 37 12.18 12.96 0.41
C PHE A 37 10.91 13.69 0.84
N LEU A 38 10.72 14.94 0.42
CA LEU A 38 9.61 15.80 0.87
C LEU A 38 8.62 16.13 -0.25
N SER A 39 8.90 15.75 -1.50
CA SER A 39 8.09 16.10 -2.67
C SER A 39 7.81 17.62 -2.75
N GLY A 40 8.81 18.42 -2.42
CA GLY A 40 8.70 19.88 -2.38
C GLY A 40 7.70 20.41 -1.33
N ARG A 41 7.38 19.59 -0.32
CA ARG A 41 6.38 19.87 0.74
C ARG A 41 4.98 20.17 0.19
N ALA A 42 4.69 19.71 -1.02
CA ALA A 42 3.44 19.96 -1.73
C ALA A 42 2.42 18.82 -1.57
N VAL A 43 2.77 17.75 -0.83
CA VAL A 43 1.89 16.59 -0.62
C VAL A 43 0.71 17.01 0.27
N PRO A 44 -0.54 16.87 -0.20
CA PRO A 44 -1.69 17.19 0.62
C PRO A 44 -1.84 16.17 1.76
N TRP A 45 -2.38 16.62 2.90
CA TRP A 45 -2.46 15.83 4.13
C TRP A 45 -3.16 14.47 3.94
N TRP A 46 -4.19 14.42 3.09
CA TRP A 46 -4.95 13.19 2.86
C TRP A 46 -4.09 12.15 2.15
N LEU A 47 -3.26 12.57 1.19
CA LEU A 47 -2.37 11.69 0.43
C LEU A 47 -1.26 11.16 1.34
N ALA A 48 -0.66 12.05 2.14
CA ALA A 48 0.33 11.66 3.15
C ALA A 48 -0.27 10.67 4.17
N GLY A 49 -1.48 10.96 4.68
CA GLY A 49 -2.21 10.09 5.60
C GLY A 49 -2.47 8.70 5.02
N THR A 50 -3.01 8.63 3.79
CA THR A 50 -3.24 7.34 3.11
C THR A 50 -1.96 6.58 2.84
N SER A 51 -0.87 7.26 2.48
CA SER A 51 0.42 6.62 2.25
C SER A 51 0.96 5.97 3.53
N MET A 52 0.85 6.65 4.68
CA MET A 52 1.28 6.09 5.96
C MET A 52 0.50 4.82 6.31
N VAL A 53 -0.83 4.84 6.16
CA VAL A 53 -1.67 3.65 6.42
C VAL A 53 -1.35 2.51 5.45
N ALA A 54 -1.16 2.82 4.16
CA ALA A 54 -0.82 1.83 3.15
C ALA A 54 0.55 1.17 3.42
N THR A 55 1.55 1.93 3.86
CA THR A 55 2.89 1.40 4.20
C THR A 55 2.85 0.45 5.40
N THR A 56 1.98 0.72 6.39
CA THR A 56 1.82 -0.17 7.56
C THR A 56 1.03 -1.44 7.23
N PHE A 57 0.18 -1.41 6.19
CA PHE A 57 -0.59 -2.56 5.73
C PHE A 57 0.18 -3.38 4.69
N ALA A 58 1.07 -4.25 5.17
CA ALA A 58 1.73 -5.25 4.32
C ALA A 58 0.76 -6.37 3.90
N ALA A 59 1.12 -7.13 2.87
CA ALA A 59 0.27 -8.16 2.26
C ALA A 59 -0.12 -9.30 3.21
N ASP A 60 0.65 -9.52 4.27
CA ASP A 60 0.43 -10.51 5.33
C ASP A 60 -0.56 -10.04 6.41
N THR A 61 -0.74 -8.73 6.57
CA THR A 61 -1.58 -8.15 7.62
C THR A 61 -3.05 -8.60 7.52
N PRO A 62 -3.70 -8.61 6.34
CA PRO A 62 -5.05 -9.15 6.21
C PRO A 62 -5.14 -10.64 6.54
N LEU A 63 -4.12 -11.45 6.22
CA LEU A 63 -4.08 -12.87 6.60
C LEU A 63 -4.03 -13.03 8.12
N ALA A 64 -3.20 -12.23 8.80
CA ALA A 64 -3.11 -12.26 10.26
C ALA A 64 -4.42 -11.80 10.92
N VAL A 65 -4.99 -10.66 10.49
CA VAL A 65 -6.23 -10.11 11.05
C VAL A 65 -7.41 -11.05 10.83
N THR A 66 -7.54 -11.65 9.65
CA THR A 66 -8.59 -12.65 9.40
C THR A 66 -8.40 -13.90 10.26
N GLY A 67 -7.17 -14.39 10.43
CA GLY A 67 -6.85 -15.49 11.35
C GLY A 67 -7.22 -15.18 12.80
N LEU A 68 -6.88 -13.99 13.29
CA LEU A 68 -7.27 -13.52 14.63
C LEU A 68 -8.78 -13.42 14.78
N THR A 69 -9.47 -12.90 13.75
CA THR A 69 -10.93 -12.74 13.75
C THR A 69 -11.64 -14.09 13.76
N VAL A 70 -11.17 -15.06 12.97
CA VAL A 70 -11.71 -16.42 12.94
C VAL A 70 -11.53 -17.12 14.29
N LYS A 71 -10.40 -16.90 14.96
CA LYS A 71 -10.07 -17.59 16.22
C LYS A 71 -10.70 -16.94 17.47
N TYR A 72 -10.74 -15.61 17.52
CA TYR A 72 -11.10 -14.85 18.72
C TYR A 72 -12.31 -13.92 18.52
N GLY A 73 -12.97 -13.97 17.36
CA GLY A 73 -14.02 -13.04 16.99
C GLY A 73 -13.49 -11.63 16.64
N ILE A 74 -14.39 -10.69 16.35
CA ILE A 74 -14.04 -9.31 15.97
C ILE A 74 -13.18 -8.62 17.06
N ALA A 75 -13.40 -8.97 18.34
CA ALA A 75 -12.60 -8.47 19.45
C ALA A 75 -11.11 -8.85 19.36
N GLY A 76 -10.78 -9.94 18.64
CA GLY A 76 -9.40 -10.35 18.36
C GLY A 76 -8.59 -9.32 17.58
N ASN A 77 -9.24 -8.40 16.85
CA ASN A 77 -8.56 -7.30 16.16
C ASN A 77 -7.87 -6.34 17.13
N TRP A 78 -8.27 -6.30 18.40
CA TRP A 78 -7.61 -5.50 19.43
C TRP A 78 -6.15 -5.94 19.67
N LEU A 79 -5.83 -7.23 19.46
CA LEU A 79 -4.47 -7.74 19.57
C LEU A 79 -3.55 -7.13 18.52
N TRP A 80 -4.04 -6.98 17.29
CA TRP A 80 -3.32 -6.31 16.22
C TRP A 80 -3.14 -4.81 16.50
N TRP A 81 -4.16 -4.17 17.09
CA TRP A 81 -4.12 -2.73 17.32
C TRP A 81 -3.28 -2.30 18.53
N CYS A 82 -3.13 -3.18 19.53
CA CYS A 82 -2.34 -2.90 20.74
C CYS A 82 -0.89 -3.35 20.68
N MET A 83 -0.52 -4.19 19.71
CA MET A 83 0.88 -4.54 19.47
C MET A 83 1.48 -3.54 18.47
N VAL A 84 1.91 -2.39 18.98
CA VAL A 84 2.81 -1.44 18.31
C VAL A 84 4.18 -1.54 18.96
#